data_AF-A0A8T4J153-F1
#
_entry.id   AF-A0A8T4J153-F1
#
_cell.length_a   1.000
_cell.length_b   1.000
_cell.length_c   1.000
_cell.angle_alpha   90.00
_cell.angle_beta   90.00
_cell.angle_gamma   90.00
#
_symmetry.space_group_name_H-M   'P 1'
#
loop_
_entity.id
_entity.type
_entity.pdbx_description
1 polymer ?
#
loop_
_entity_poly.entity_id
_entity_poly.type
_entity_poly.pdbx_seq_one_letter_code
_entity_poly.pdbx_strand_id
1 'polypeptide(L)'
;GAAGLGVIAMVLVAVVVPESRMRTPGRFDVLGAIGLSAGLVALLLPISKGGDWGWGSGMTLGLFGAAVVIFLLWGLFELRIEGPLVDLRTTARRQVLLTNLASITVGLAFYAATLVLPQLLQLPVSTGYGLGQSMVVAGLCVAPMGVAMMLVSSLSARISAARGPKVSLMTGLVVLALAYLAGTALMDAVWQVVITAVLIGIGIGVAYSAMPALIIGAVDPSESGAANGLNTLMRSIGTSTSSAVIGVVLARMTIPLGNTEVPDLEGFRTAFLIAAGAALLGLLIAAFLPGRERAKGHHAKGAVRAVSATPSDAASASTPGSAPAAPPASASVPVPVAVPVATAVATGPSPDFTRAVAEGSVHGLVLGGGDAPVAGAVVTLLDHGGRQLARATAAADGSYAFRAPGHGSYLLVGSAPGHRPKATTLTLPGHGRPARHPHEDGHASPNRCDVRLRPSAAIRGAVRARGGRPLADARISLLDGSGSVVSTRITGPDGAYAFTDLAEGAYTVVAGGYAPVTSPLTLHGTDLDHHDLHLRHEHEHEHEHAHGHAHEREHGSDQISGA
;
A
#
# COMPACT_ATOMS: atom_id res chain seq x y z
N GLY A 1 3.11 27.51 16.94
CA GLY A 1 3.76 26.21 16.67
C GLY A 1 3.04 25.44 15.58
N ALA A 2 1.97 24.70 15.94
CA ALA A 2 1.28 23.79 15.02
C ALA A 2 0.69 24.46 13.76
N ALA A 3 0.06 25.63 13.87
CA ALA A 3 -0.49 26.35 12.72
C ALA A 3 0.60 26.74 11.69
N GLY A 4 1.76 27.21 12.18
CA GLY A 4 2.90 27.53 11.32
C GLY A 4 3.48 26.30 10.62
N LEU A 5 3.62 25.18 11.33
CA LEU A 5 4.02 23.90 10.75
C LEU A 5 3.01 23.41 9.70
N GLY A 6 1.71 23.61 9.93
CA GLY A 6 0.66 23.28 8.98
C GLY A 6 0.79 24.08 7.68
N VAL A 7 1.01 25.40 7.77
CA VAL A 7 1.25 26.26 6.60
C VAL A 7 2.51 25.82 5.84
N ILE A 8 3.60 25.54 6.56
CA ILE A 8 4.85 25.07 5.95
C ILE A 8 4.64 23.73 5.23
N ALA A 9 3.93 22.79 5.85
CA ALA A 9 3.62 21.50 5.22
C ALA A 9 2.77 21.69 3.96
N MET A 10 1.81 22.61 3.96
CA MET A 10 0.97 22.91 2.79
C MET A 10 1.79 23.50 1.64
N VAL A 11 2.71 24.42 1.95
CA VAL A 11 3.66 24.99 0.98
C VAL A 11 4.59 23.90 0.43
N LEU A 12 5.14 23.05 1.29
CA LEU A 12 6.01 21.94 0.88
C LEU A 12 5.26 20.93 0.00
N VAL A 13 4.01 20.60 0.31
CA VAL A 13 3.19 19.74 -0.54
C VAL A 13 2.99 20.37 -1.92
N ALA A 14 2.64 21.66 -1.97
CA ALA A 14 2.44 22.36 -3.24
C ALA A 14 3.70 22.45 -4.11
N VAL A 15 4.88 22.48 -3.50
CA VAL A 15 6.17 22.63 -4.22
C VAL A 15 6.81 21.27 -4.54
N VAL A 16 6.69 20.28 -3.65
CA VAL A 16 7.49 19.04 -3.70
C VAL A 16 6.70 17.85 -4.21
N VAL A 17 5.38 17.80 -4.02
CA VAL A 17 4.56 16.64 -4.42
C VAL A 17 4.16 16.80 -5.89
N PRO A 18 4.64 15.93 -6.80
CA PRO A 18 4.24 15.97 -8.20
C PRO A 18 2.75 15.63 -8.32
N GLU A 19 2.01 16.44 -9.07
CA GLU A 19 0.57 16.21 -9.27
C GLU A 19 0.32 14.84 -9.93
N SER A 20 -0.62 14.08 -9.36
CA SER A 20 -1.00 12.78 -9.90
C SER A 20 -1.76 12.95 -11.21
N ARG A 21 -1.52 12.06 -12.18
CA ARG A 21 -2.11 12.13 -13.53
C ARG A 21 -3.60 11.75 -13.58
N MET A 22 -4.19 11.33 -12.45
CA MET A 22 -5.62 11.03 -12.36
C MET A 22 -6.34 12.22 -11.72
N ARG A 23 -6.91 13.08 -12.57
CA ARG A 23 -7.82 14.15 -12.14
C ARG A 23 -9.25 13.64 -12.17
N THR A 24 -9.88 13.55 -11.01
CA THR A 24 -11.34 13.58 -10.91
C THR A 24 -11.73 15.04 -10.71
N PRO A 25 -12.57 15.64 -11.58
CA PRO A 25 -13.07 17.00 -11.35
C PRO A 25 -13.87 17.04 -10.05
N GLY A 26 -13.45 17.85 -9.09
CA GLY A 26 -14.11 18.02 -7.79
C GLY A 26 -13.76 19.37 -7.18
N ARG A 27 -14.74 20.01 -6.53
CA ARG A 27 -14.53 21.27 -5.79
C ARG A 27 -14.18 20.92 -4.35
N PHE A 28 -13.22 21.63 -3.75
CA PHE A 28 -12.89 21.43 -2.34
C PHE A 28 -14.01 21.97 -1.45
N ASP A 29 -14.53 21.13 -0.56
CA ASP A 29 -15.59 21.52 0.37
C ASP A 29 -15.03 22.27 1.58
N VAL A 30 -14.95 23.60 1.44
CA VAL A 30 -14.51 24.52 2.50
C VAL A 30 -15.50 24.55 3.66
N LEU A 31 -16.80 24.46 3.37
CA LEU A 31 -17.83 24.55 4.41
C LEU A 31 -17.84 23.30 5.28
N GLY A 32 -17.72 22.12 4.68
CA GLY A 32 -17.54 20.87 5.41
C GLY A 32 -16.25 20.87 6.24
N ALA A 33 -15.15 21.42 5.70
CA ALA A 33 -13.90 21.56 6.45
C ALA A 33 -14.05 22.44 7.69
N ILE A 34 -14.74 23.58 7.57
CA ILE A 34 -15.01 24.49 8.70
C ILE A 34 -15.93 23.81 9.71
N GLY A 35 -17.00 23.15 9.25
CA GLY A 35 -17.96 22.45 10.10
C GLY A 35 -17.30 21.32 10.90
N LEU A 36 -16.52 20.46 10.25
CA LEU A 36 -15.75 19.39 10.89
C LEU A 36 -14.74 19.95 11.89
N SER A 37 -14.03 21.02 11.54
CA SER A 37 -13.05 21.67 12.42
C SER A 37 -13.72 22.27 13.65
N ALA A 38 -14.83 23.00 13.49
CA ALA A 38 -15.59 23.58 14.58
C ALA A 38 -16.15 22.48 15.52
N GLY A 39 -16.69 21.40 14.94
CA GLY A 39 -17.19 20.25 15.70
C GLY A 39 -16.08 19.54 16.49
N LEU A 40 -14.92 19.31 15.87
CA LEU A 40 -13.77 18.71 16.54
C LEU A 40 -13.22 19.59 17.65
N VAL A 41 -13.15 20.92 17.47
CA VAL A 41 -12.74 21.85 18.54
C VAL A 41 -13.75 21.80 19.69
N ALA A 42 -15.05 21.89 19.39
CA ALA A 42 -16.10 21.83 20.39
C ALA A 42 -16.12 20.48 21.15
N LEU A 43 -15.70 19.39 20.51
CA LEU A 43 -15.61 18.07 21.13
C LEU A 43 -14.31 17.88 21.95
N LEU A 44 -13.15 18.18 21.38
CA LEU A 44 -11.85 17.84 21.95
C LEU A 44 -11.38 18.84 23.02
N LEU A 45 -11.79 20.10 22.92
CA LEU A 45 -11.42 21.13 23.89
C LEU A 45 -11.97 20.85 25.30
N PRO A 46 -13.28 20.57 25.50
CA PRO A 46 -13.79 20.22 26.83
C PRO A 46 -13.26 18.89 27.33
N ILE A 47 -12.90 17.94 26.44
CA ILE A 47 -12.21 16.71 26.84
C ILE A 47 -10.84 17.08 27.45
N SER A 48 -10.04 17.88 26.75
CA SER A 48 -8.71 18.26 27.21
C SER A 48 -8.69 19.18 28.44
N LYS A 49 -9.72 20.02 28.62
CA LYS A 49 -9.77 21.06 29.66
C LYS A 49 -10.82 20.84 30.74
N GLY A 50 -11.61 19.79 30.64
CA GLY A 50 -12.69 19.47 31.59
C GLY A 50 -12.20 19.27 33.02
N GLY A 51 -10.95 18.83 33.22
CA GLY A 51 -10.31 18.78 34.54
C GLY A 51 -10.14 20.17 35.17
N ASP A 52 -9.63 21.13 34.40
CA ASP A 52 -9.38 22.51 34.84
C ASP A 52 -10.70 23.29 35.01
N TRP A 53 -11.63 23.12 34.06
CA TRP A 53 -12.90 23.88 34.02
C TRP A 53 -14.01 23.26 34.85
N GLY A 54 -13.81 22.04 35.34
CA GLY A 54 -14.85 21.22 35.95
C GLY A 54 -15.77 20.58 34.91
N TRP A 55 -15.96 19.26 35.05
CA TRP A 55 -16.80 18.47 34.13
C TRP A 55 -18.28 18.86 34.14
N GLY A 56 -18.79 19.31 35.29
CA GLY A 56 -20.18 19.76 35.44
C GLY A 56 -20.40 21.24 35.12
N SER A 57 -19.38 21.99 34.71
CA SER A 57 -19.55 23.41 34.43
C SER A 57 -20.34 23.65 33.14
N GLY A 58 -21.11 24.74 33.10
CA GLY A 58 -21.91 25.10 31.94
C GLY A 58 -21.07 25.30 30.66
N MET A 59 -19.81 25.70 30.79
CA MET A 59 -18.88 25.81 29.66
C MET A 59 -18.54 24.44 29.07
N THR A 60 -18.16 23.46 29.91
CA THR A 60 -17.82 22.10 29.46
C THR A 60 -19.03 21.41 28.83
N LEU A 61 -20.17 21.45 29.51
CA LEU A 61 -21.42 20.85 29.01
C LEU A 61 -21.95 21.57 27.77
N GLY A 62 -21.82 22.90 27.72
CA GLY A 62 -22.20 23.72 26.57
C GLY A 62 -21.39 23.41 25.31
N LEU A 63 -20.08 23.18 25.46
CA LEU A 63 -19.21 22.77 24.35
C LEU A 63 -19.55 21.35 23.84
N PHE A 64 -19.83 20.40 24.74
CA PHE A 64 -20.31 19.08 24.33
C PHE A 64 -21.67 19.15 23.61
N GLY A 65 -22.60 19.95 24.13
CA GLY A 65 -23.89 20.20 23.48
C GLY A 65 -23.72 20.84 22.10
N ALA A 66 -22.86 21.85 21.98
CA ALA A 66 -22.52 22.47 20.72
C ALA A 66 -21.88 21.47 19.74
N ALA A 67 -20.98 20.61 20.19
CA ALA A 67 -20.36 19.57 19.36
C ALA A 67 -21.43 18.62 18.77
N VAL A 68 -22.39 18.17 19.59
CA VAL A 68 -23.49 17.32 19.13
C VAL A 68 -24.31 18.04 18.06
N VAL A 69 -24.73 19.28 18.32
CA VAL A 69 -25.52 20.07 17.36
C VAL A 69 -24.74 20.31 16.07
N ILE A 70 -23.47 20.70 16.16
CA ILE A 70 -22.61 20.95 15.00
C ILE A 70 -22.44 19.68 14.18
N PHE A 71 -22.11 18.53 14.78
CA PHE A 71 -21.94 17.28 14.03
C PHE A 71 -23.23 16.77 13.40
N LEU A 72 -24.39 16.96 14.05
CA LEU A 72 -25.68 16.61 13.47
C LEU A 72 -26.01 17.50 12.25
N LEU A 73 -25.89 18.83 12.40
CA LEU A 73 -26.16 19.77 11.31
C LEU A 73 -25.16 19.58 10.16
N TRP A 74 -23.87 19.42 10.50
CA TRP A 74 -22.81 19.15 9.55
C TRP A 74 -23.06 17.82 8.83
N GLY A 75 -23.39 16.74 9.54
CA GLY A 75 -23.66 15.45 8.90
C GLY A 75 -24.88 15.49 7.98
N LEU A 76 -25.94 16.21 8.35
CA LEU A 76 -27.11 16.42 7.49
C LEU A 76 -26.78 17.25 6.24
N PHE A 77 -25.88 18.24 6.38
CA PHE A 77 -25.38 19.04 5.27
C PHE A 77 -24.51 18.21 4.32
N GLU A 78 -23.54 17.47 4.87
CA GLU A 78 -22.56 16.67 4.13
C GLU A 78 -23.24 15.52 3.35
N LEU A 79 -24.33 14.96 3.86
CA LEU A 79 -25.13 13.93 3.17
C LEU A 79 -25.90 14.46 1.96
N ARG A 80 -26.05 15.78 1.81
CA ARG A 80 -26.82 16.44 0.75
C ARG A 80 -25.96 17.02 -0.37
N ILE A 81 -24.70 17.36 -0.09
CA ILE A 81 -23.82 17.99 -1.08
C ILE A 81 -23.17 16.96 -2.02
N GLU A 82 -22.93 17.36 -3.26
CA GLU A 82 -22.18 16.56 -4.24
C GLU A 82 -20.68 16.85 -4.08
N GLY A 83 -19.89 15.84 -3.73
CA GLY A 83 -18.46 15.97 -3.45
C GLY A 83 -18.13 16.46 -2.03
N PRO A 84 -18.63 15.80 -0.97
CA PRO A 84 -18.31 16.14 0.41
C PRO A 84 -16.82 15.97 0.73
N LEU A 85 -16.32 16.72 1.72
CA LEU A 85 -14.97 16.52 2.26
C LEU A 85 -14.81 15.10 2.83
N VAL A 86 -15.84 14.64 3.54
CA VAL A 86 -15.91 13.28 4.09
C VAL A 86 -17.19 12.65 3.60
N ASP A 87 -17.09 11.68 2.69
CA ASP A 87 -18.25 10.87 2.32
C ASP A 87 -18.69 10.03 3.53
N LEU A 88 -19.76 10.48 4.18
CA LEU A 88 -20.33 9.82 5.35
C LEU A 88 -20.96 8.48 5.02
N ARG A 89 -21.37 8.23 3.77
CA ARG A 89 -21.92 6.95 3.33
C ARG A 89 -20.80 5.92 3.22
N THR A 90 -19.68 6.29 2.61
CA THR A 90 -18.49 5.43 2.56
C THR A 90 -17.92 5.21 3.97
N THR A 91 -17.89 6.25 4.79
CA THR A 91 -17.41 6.15 6.19
C THR A 91 -18.28 5.23 7.04
N ALA A 92 -19.60 5.24 6.83
CA ALA A 92 -20.55 4.40 7.55
C ALA A 92 -20.52 2.92 7.11
N ARG A 93 -19.82 2.59 6.01
CA ARG A 93 -19.61 1.18 5.63
C ARG A 93 -18.95 0.45 6.79
N ARG A 94 -19.51 -0.69 7.18
CA ARG A 94 -19.12 -1.46 8.37
C ARG A 94 -17.60 -1.66 8.51
N GLN A 95 -16.90 -1.94 7.41
CA GLN A 95 -15.44 -2.14 7.44
C GLN A 95 -14.68 -0.86 7.77
N VAL A 96 -15.06 0.28 7.19
CA VAL A 96 -14.42 1.59 7.46
C VAL A 96 -14.74 2.05 8.88
N LEU A 97 -16.02 2.00 9.27
CA LEU A 97 -16.48 2.39 10.61
C LEU A 97 -15.78 1.58 11.71
N LEU A 98 -15.78 0.26 11.64
CA LEU A 98 -15.15 -0.58 12.65
C LEU A 98 -13.62 -0.41 12.68
N THR A 99 -12.98 -0.18 11.53
CA THR A 99 -11.54 0.10 11.50
C THR A 99 -11.24 1.44 12.18
N ASN A 100 -12.02 2.48 11.89
CA ASN A 100 -11.89 3.80 12.51
C ASN A 100 -12.13 3.76 14.03
N LEU A 101 -13.14 3.01 14.49
CA LEU A 101 -13.37 2.79 15.92
C LEU A 101 -12.20 2.06 16.58
N ALA A 102 -11.64 1.03 15.92
CA ALA A 102 -10.42 0.38 16.40
C ALA A 102 -9.23 1.38 16.43
N SER A 103 -9.09 2.28 15.46
CA SER A 103 -8.06 3.32 15.45
C SER A 103 -8.15 4.27 16.65
N ILE A 104 -9.35 4.62 17.10
CA ILE A 104 -9.56 5.41 18.33
C ILE A 104 -8.99 4.64 19.53
N THR A 105 -9.34 3.35 19.67
CA THR A 105 -8.87 2.54 20.81
C THR A 105 -7.35 2.35 20.84
N VAL A 106 -6.72 2.12 19.68
CA VAL A 106 -5.25 2.01 19.58
C VAL A 106 -4.59 3.37 19.82
N GLY A 107 -5.20 4.47 19.35
CA GLY A 107 -4.78 5.84 19.67
C GLY A 107 -4.82 6.12 21.16
N LEU A 108 -5.88 5.67 21.83
CA LEU A 108 -6.03 5.83 23.27
C LEU A 108 -4.93 5.09 24.02
N ALA A 109 -4.74 3.82 23.67
CA ALA A 109 -3.71 2.97 24.23
C ALA A 109 -2.30 3.53 23.95
N PHE A 110 -1.99 3.97 22.74
CA PHE A 110 -0.68 4.56 22.41
C PHE A 110 -0.36 5.75 23.31
N TYR A 111 -1.30 6.69 23.43
CA TYR A 111 -1.03 7.92 24.17
C TYR A 111 -0.92 7.69 25.68
N ALA A 112 -1.64 6.69 26.21
CA ALA A 112 -1.54 6.30 27.63
C ALA A 112 -0.09 5.92 28.01
N ALA A 113 0.59 5.10 27.19
CA ALA A 113 2.01 4.78 27.42
C ALA A 113 2.91 6.02 27.39
N THR A 114 2.66 6.95 26.47
CA THR A 114 3.50 8.16 26.36
C THR A 114 3.37 9.11 27.54
N LEU A 115 2.26 9.04 28.28
CA LEU A 115 2.08 9.77 29.54
C LEU A 115 2.63 8.99 30.73
N VAL A 116 2.21 7.74 30.88
CA VAL A 116 2.45 6.93 32.07
C VAL A 116 3.92 6.54 32.24
N LEU A 117 4.56 6.01 31.19
CA LEU A 117 5.90 5.43 31.32
C LEU A 117 6.95 6.48 31.71
N PRO A 118 7.00 7.67 31.07
CA PRO A 118 7.96 8.71 31.48
C PRO A 118 7.70 9.23 32.89
N GLN A 119 6.44 9.33 33.32
CA GLN A 119 6.12 9.81 34.68
C GLN A 119 6.58 8.80 35.74
N LEU A 120 6.30 7.51 35.56
CA LEU A 120 6.77 6.46 36.46
C LEU A 120 8.30 6.42 36.55
N LEU A 121 8.99 6.57 35.40
CA LEU A 121 10.45 6.60 35.35
C LEU A 121 11.04 7.80 36.10
N GLN A 122 10.40 8.98 35.99
CA GLN A 122 10.91 10.24 36.54
C GLN A 122 10.55 10.46 38.01
N LEU A 123 9.50 9.82 38.52
CA LEU A 123 9.10 10.01 39.92
C LEU A 123 10.22 9.60 40.88
N PRO A 124 10.47 10.37 41.96
CA PRO A 124 11.55 10.07 42.90
C PRO A 124 11.37 8.71 43.58
N VAL A 125 12.49 8.04 43.88
CA VAL A 125 12.50 6.77 44.63
C VAL A 125 11.90 6.87 46.03
N SER A 126 11.83 8.08 46.60
CA SER A 126 11.17 8.34 47.89
C SER A 126 9.66 8.09 47.87
N THR A 127 9.04 8.02 46.70
CA THR A 127 7.62 7.62 46.54
C THR A 127 7.40 6.12 46.81
N GLY A 128 8.46 5.31 46.85
CA GLY A 128 8.40 3.86 47.06
C GLY A 128 8.19 3.03 45.78
N TYR A 129 7.79 3.65 44.67
CA TYR A 129 7.59 2.98 43.37
C TYR A 129 8.18 3.77 42.18
N GLY A 130 8.43 5.08 42.33
CA GLY A 130 9.12 5.87 41.32
C GLY A 130 10.56 5.39 41.12
N LEU A 131 11.06 5.48 39.88
CA LEU A 131 12.39 4.95 39.52
C LEU A 131 13.50 6.01 39.55
N GLY A 132 13.19 7.28 39.83
CA GLY A 132 14.16 8.35 40.07
C GLY A 132 15.04 8.71 38.88
N GLN A 133 14.61 8.43 37.65
CA GLN A 133 15.38 8.67 36.45
C GLN A 133 15.28 10.12 35.97
N SER A 134 16.33 10.63 35.34
CA SER A 134 16.28 11.96 34.71
C SER A 134 15.36 11.96 33.48
N MET A 135 14.91 13.14 33.05
CA MET A 135 14.09 13.31 31.84
C MET A 135 14.75 12.71 30.58
N VAL A 136 16.08 12.83 30.46
CA VAL A 136 16.86 12.28 29.33
C VAL A 136 16.86 10.75 29.37
N VAL A 137 17.11 10.16 30.54
CA VAL A 137 17.12 8.70 30.70
C VAL A 137 15.73 8.12 30.50
N ALA A 138 14.69 8.77 31.02
CA ALA A 138 13.30 8.36 30.80
C ALA A 138 12.95 8.35 29.30
N GLY A 139 13.38 9.38 28.56
CA GLY A 139 13.23 9.42 27.10
C GLY A 139 13.97 8.27 26.40
N LEU A 140 15.20 7.97 26.82
CA LEU A 140 15.98 6.86 26.25
C LEU A 140 15.37 5.49 26.57
N CYS A 141 14.74 5.32 27.74
CA CYS A 141 14.03 4.10 28.11
C CYS A 141 12.74 3.88 27.30
N VAL A 142 12.08 4.96 26.86
CA VAL A 142 10.85 4.89 26.04
C VAL A 142 11.18 4.81 24.54
N ALA A 143 12.33 5.31 24.09
CA ALA A 143 12.74 5.29 22.68
C ALA A 143 12.66 3.90 22.00
N PRO A 144 13.04 2.77 22.65
CA PRO A 144 12.85 1.42 22.12
C PRO A 144 11.43 1.09 21.68
N MET A 145 10.40 1.70 22.28
CA MET A 145 9.00 1.55 21.84
C MET A 145 8.83 1.96 20.37
N GLY A 146 9.37 3.13 19.99
CA GLY A 146 9.31 3.63 18.62
C GLY A 146 10.12 2.77 17.64
N VAL A 147 11.28 2.28 18.08
CA VAL A 147 12.09 1.34 17.28
C VAL A 147 11.34 0.03 17.05
N ALA A 148 10.70 -0.52 18.08
CA ALA A 148 9.89 -1.72 17.97
C ALA A 148 8.72 -1.54 17.00
N MET A 149 8.01 -0.40 17.05
CA MET A 149 6.96 -0.05 16.08
C MET A 149 7.48 -0.07 14.64
N MET A 150 8.68 0.50 14.41
CA MET A 150 9.30 0.56 13.08
C MET A 150 9.71 -0.84 12.58
N LEU A 151 10.37 -1.65 13.40
CA LEU A 151 10.90 -2.95 13.01
C LEU A 151 9.78 -3.96 12.68
N VAL A 152 8.70 -3.94 13.44
CA VAL A 152 7.61 -4.92 13.31
C VAL A 152 6.65 -4.59 12.16
N SER A 153 6.76 -3.40 11.54
CA SER A 153 5.97 -3.03 10.36
C SER A 153 6.10 -4.05 9.21
N SER A 154 7.30 -4.55 8.95
CA SER A 154 7.57 -5.58 7.94
C SER A 154 6.92 -6.93 8.26
N LEU A 155 6.90 -7.30 9.55
CA LEU A 155 6.24 -8.51 10.03
C LEU A 155 4.72 -8.39 9.89
N SER A 156 4.15 -7.24 10.23
CA SER A 156 2.73 -6.96 10.04
C SER A 156 2.31 -7.06 8.57
N ALA A 157 3.15 -6.59 7.64
CA ALA A 157 2.89 -6.75 6.21
C ALA A 157 2.85 -8.24 5.80
N ARG A 158 3.76 -9.06 6.32
CA ARG A 158 3.75 -10.52 6.09
C ARG A 158 2.53 -11.20 6.69
N ILE A 159 2.13 -10.85 7.92
CA ILE A 159 0.91 -11.38 8.56
C ILE A 159 -0.32 -10.98 7.74
N SER A 160 -0.38 -9.72 7.31
CA SER A 160 -1.47 -9.18 6.50
C SER A 160 -1.57 -9.86 5.14
N ALA A 161 -0.44 -10.16 4.50
CA ALA A 161 -0.40 -10.90 3.24
C ALA A 161 -0.86 -12.37 3.41
N ALA A 162 -0.41 -13.04 4.47
CA ALA A 162 -0.68 -14.45 4.69
C ALA A 162 -2.10 -14.74 5.23
N ARG A 163 -2.60 -13.91 6.15
CA ARG A 163 -3.84 -14.17 6.91
C ARG A 163 -4.86 -13.03 6.83
N GLY A 164 -4.53 -11.95 6.14
CA GLY A 164 -5.38 -10.79 5.96
C GLY A 164 -5.12 -9.67 7.00
N PRO A 165 -5.36 -8.40 6.65
CA PRO A 165 -5.16 -7.26 7.54
C PRO A 165 -5.95 -7.32 8.86
N LYS A 166 -7.16 -7.93 8.84
CA LYS A 166 -7.97 -8.16 10.05
C LYS A 166 -7.20 -8.96 11.11
N VAL A 167 -6.54 -10.04 10.70
CA VAL A 167 -5.75 -10.89 11.61
C VAL A 167 -4.55 -10.14 12.15
N SER A 168 -3.91 -9.32 11.33
CA SER A 168 -2.81 -8.46 11.79
C SER A 168 -3.29 -7.48 12.87
N LEU A 169 -4.39 -6.75 12.62
CA LEU A 169 -4.99 -5.85 13.60
C LEU A 169 -5.31 -6.56 14.93
N MET A 170 -6.00 -7.70 14.88
CA MET A 170 -6.34 -8.47 16.07
C MET A 170 -5.10 -8.96 16.82
N THR A 171 -4.07 -9.41 16.11
CA THR A 171 -2.80 -9.84 16.73
C THR A 171 -2.12 -8.67 17.46
N GLY A 172 -2.06 -7.50 16.83
CA GLY A 172 -1.52 -6.29 17.46
C GLY A 172 -2.29 -5.90 18.72
N LEU A 173 -3.62 -5.96 18.69
CA LEU A 173 -4.49 -5.64 19.83
C LEU A 173 -4.34 -6.64 20.98
N VAL A 174 -4.19 -7.94 20.70
CA VAL A 174 -3.89 -8.96 21.72
C VAL A 174 -2.54 -8.69 22.39
N VAL A 175 -1.49 -8.47 21.59
CA VAL A 175 -0.16 -8.13 22.13
C VAL A 175 -0.23 -6.87 22.98
N LEU A 176 -0.97 -5.86 22.53
CA LEU A 176 -1.14 -4.60 23.25
C LEU A 176 -1.87 -4.80 24.59
N ALA A 177 -2.98 -5.55 24.61
CA ALA A 177 -3.72 -5.85 25.83
C ALA A 177 -2.86 -6.63 26.84
N LEU A 178 -2.14 -7.65 26.38
CA LEU A 178 -1.24 -8.43 27.22
C LEU A 178 -0.08 -7.60 27.76
N ALA A 179 0.48 -6.71 26.94
CA ALA A 179 1.55 -5.80 27.37
C ALA A 179 1.08 -4.86 28.48
N TYR A 180 -0.12 -4.27 28.35
CA TYR A 180 -0.69 -3.42 29.39
C TYR A 180 -1.03 -4.19 30.67
N LEU A 181 -1.60 -5.39 30.56
CA LEU A 181 -1.89 -6.24 31.72
C LEU A 181 -0.60 -6.66 32.44
N ALA A 182 0.42 -7.11 31.71
CA ALA A 182 1.73 -7.42 32.28
C ALA A 182 2.38 -6.17 32.91
N GLY A 183 2.23 -5.01 32.27
CA GLY A 183 2.72 -3.72 32.76
C GLY A 183 2.23 -3.34 34.14
N THR A 184 1.05 -3.80 34.58
CA THR A 184 0.55 -3.57 35.96
C THR A 184 1.42 -4.21 37.04
N ALA A 185 2.17 -5.25 36.68
CA ALA A 185 3.11 -5.97 37.56
C ALA A 185 4.58 -5.64 37.26
N LEU A 186 4.89 -5.06 36.10
CA LEU A 186 6.24 -4.80 35.61
C LEU A 186 6.64 -3.32 35.78
N MET A 187 6.59 -2.83 37.02
CA MET A 187 6.80 -1.40 37.34
C MET A 187 7.97 -1.14 38.30
N ASP A 188 8.54 -2.19 38.91
CA ASP A 188 9.49 -2.07 40.03
C ASP A 188 10.90 -1.70 39.58
N ALA A 189 11.23 -1.95 38.31
CA ALA A 189 12.56 -1.71 37.77
C ALA A 189 12.54 -1.13 36.36
N VAL A 190 13.56 -0.33 36.04
CA VAL A 190 13.69 0.35 34.74
C VAL A 190 13.61 -0.62 33.56
N TRP A 191 14.27 -1.78 33.64
CA TRP A 191 14.24 -2.77 32.56
C TRP A 191 12.84 -3.37 32.34
N GLN A 192 12.02 -3.49 33.39
CA GLN A 192 10.63 -3.96 33.28
C GLN A 192 9.78 -2.95 32.51
N VAL A 193 9.97 -1.66 32.80
CA VAL A 193 9.31 -0.56 32.07
C VAL A 193 9.74 -0.53 30.60
N VAL A 194 11.03 -0.75 30.31
CA VAL A 194 11.55 -0.83 28.92
C VAL A 194 10.94 -2.02 28.17
N ILE A 195 10.89 -3.22 28.78
CA ILE A 195 10.25 -4.39 28.16
C ILE A 195 8.78 -4.10 27.88
N THR A 196 8.07 -3.53 28.84
CA THR A 196 6.66 -3.14 28.69
C THR A 196 6.49 -2.14 27.54
N ALA A 197 7.35 -1.12 27.45
CA ALA A 197 7.36 -0.14 26.36
C ALA A 197 7.58 -0.80 24.99
N VAL A 198 8.53 -1.75 24.89
CA VAL A 198 8.79 -2.50 23.66
C VAL A 198 7.57 -3.33 23.26
N LEU A 199 6.96 -4.09 24.19
CA LEU A 199 5.78 -4.90 23.90
C LEU A 199 4.58 -4.06 23.46
N ILE A 200 4.37 -2.90 24.09
CA ILE A 200 3.37 -1.91 23.67
C ILE A 200 3.68 -1.43 22.24
N GLY A 201 4.94 -1.09 21.96
CA GLY A 201 5.39 -0.67 20.63
C GLY A 201 5.16 -1.73 19.54
N ILE A 202 5.41 -3.00 19.84
CA ILE A 202 5.12 -4.13 18.94
C ILE A 202 3.61 -4.17 18.63
N GLY A 203 2.76 -4.15 19.66
CA GLY A 203 1.30 -4.23 19.48
C GLY A 203 0.75 -3.08 18.63
N ILE A 204 1.21 -1.85 18.90
CA ILE A 204 0.80 -0.65 18.15
C ILE A 204 1.33 -0.68 16.72
N GLY A 205 2.59 -1.06 16.51
CA GLY A 205 3.20 -1.15 15.19
C GLY A 205 2.46 -2.13 14.28
N VAL A 206 2.07 -3.29 14.82
CA VAL A 206 1.26 -4.28 14.09
C VAL A 206 -0.15 -3.74 13.80
N ALA A 207 -0.82 -3.16 14.80
CA ALA A 207 -2.19 -2.66 14.63
C ALA A 207 -2.27 -1.50 13.63
N TYR A 208 -1.41 -0.48 13.74
CA TYR A 208 -1.43 0.69 12.86
C TYR A 208 -1.03 0.42 11.42
N SER A 209 -0.17 -0.57 11.18
CA SER A 209 0.18 -0.95 9.80
C SER A 209 -0.94 -1.72 9.09
N ALA A 210 -1.87 -2.32 9.85
CA ALA A 210 -2.99 -3.07 9.29
C ALA A 210 -4.19 -2.19 8.89
N MET A 211 -4.42 -1.08 9.60
CA MET A 211 -5.60 -0.22 9.42
C MET A 211 -5.72 0.42 8.03
N PRO A 212 -4.65 1.00 7.43
CA PRO A 212 -4.74 1.56 6.09
C PRO A 212 -5.15 0.50 5.05
N ALA A 213 -4.64 -0.72 5.16
CA ALA A 213 -4.99 -1.81 4.26
C ALA A 213 -6.46 -2.25 4.41
N LEU A 214 -7.02 -2.20 5.63
CA LEU A 214 -8.44 -2.45 5.87
C LEU A 214 -9.34 -1.36 5.29
N ILE A 215 -8.91 -0.11 5.36
CA ILE A 215 -9.66 1.03 4.83
C ILE A 215 -9.62 1.04 3.30
N ILE A 216 -8.43 0.95 2.72
CA ILE A 216 -8.24 0.95 1.25
C ILE A 216 -8.96 -0.24 0.61
N GLY A 217 -9.06 -1.37 1.30
CA GLY A 217 -9.83 -2.52 0.83
C GLY A 217 -11.35 -2.34 0.84
N ALA A 218 -11.89 -1.25 1.41
CA ALA A 218 -13.31 -1.01 1.60
C ALA A 218 -13.84 0.25 0.89
N VAL A 219 -12.94 1.09 0.39
CA VAL A 219 -13.24 2.39 -0.24
C VAL A 219 -12.79 2.40 -1.68
N ASP A 220 -13.46 3.20 -2.50
CA ASP A 220 -13.10 3.34 -3.90
C ASP A 220 -11.70 4.01 -4.04
N PRO A 221 -10.91 3.70 -5.08
CA PRO A 221 -9.55 4.24 -5.22
C PRO A 221 -9.47 5.76 -5.23
N SER A 222 -10.52 6.45 -5.72
CA SER A 222 -10.68 7.91 -5.70
C SER A 222 -10.83 8.48 -4.28
N GLU A 223 -11.31 7.68 -3.33
CA GLU A 223 -11.63 8.12 -1.96
C GLU A 223 -10.56 7.70 -0.93
N SER A 224 -9.54 6.96 -1.37
CA SER A 224 -8.50 6.40 -0.51
C SER A 224 -7.74 7.47 0.29
N GLY A 225 -7.52 8.65 -0.31
CA GLY A 225 -6.88 9.79 0.36
C GLY A 225 -7.73 10.35 1.50
N ALA A 226 -9.02 10.62 1.24
CA ALA A 226 -9.97 11.10 2.24
C ALA A 226 -10.17 10.08 3.37
N ALA A 227 -10.32 8.81 3.03
CA ALA A 227 -10.52 7.73 4.01
C ALA A 227 -9.30 7.54 4.93
N ASN A 228 -8.07 7.63 4.41
CA ASN A 228 -6.87 7.57 5.24
C ASN A 228 -6.67 8.83 6.09
N GLY A 229 -7.06 10.00 5.57
CA GLY A 229 -7.12 11.26 6.32
C GLY A 229 -8.07 11.15 7.51
N LEU A 230 -9.29 10.64 7.28
CA LEU A 230 -10.27 10.40 8.33
C LEU A 230 -9.75 9.44 9.40
N ASN A 231 -9.09 8.34 9.01
CA ASN A 231 -8.47 7.44 9.97
C ASN A 231 -7.40 8.11 10.85
N THR A 232 -6.65 9.04 10.27
CA THR A 232 -5.71 9.86 11.05
C THR A 232 -6.44 10.75 12.04
N LEU A 233 -7.56 11.37 11.65
CA LEU A 233 -8.42 12.14 12.55
C LEU A 233 -8.95 11.27 13.70
N MET A 234 -9.44 10.07 13.41
CA MET A 234 -9.92 9.12 14.41
C MET A 234 -8.83 8.74 15.41
N ARG A 235 -7.60 8.50 14.94
CA ARG A 235 -6.44 8.28 15.80
C ARG A 235 -6.19 9.48 16.72
N SER A 236 -6.23 10.70 16.19
CA SER A 236 -6.05 11.93 16.97
C SER A 236 -7.12 12.11 18.06
N ILE A 237 -8.39 11.79 17.76
CA ILE A 237 -9.47 11.76 18.76
C ILE A 237 -9.12 10.78 19.89
N GLY A 238 -8.65 9.57 19.55
CA GLY A 238 -8.18 8.59 20.52
C GLY A 238 -7.06 9.11 21.42
N THR A 239 -6.03 9.73 20.84
CA THR A 239 -4.89 10.27 21.61
C THR A 239 -5.31 11.43 22.53
N SER A 240 -6.20 12.32 22.05
CA SER A 240 -6.69 13.45 22.85
C SER A 240 -7.58 12.98 24.00
N THR A 241 -8.47 12.02 23.74
CA THR A 241 -9.32 11.41 24.78
C THR A 241 -8.48 10.73 25.85
N SER A 242 -7.40 10.03 25.46
CA SER A 242 -6.49 9.39 26.40
C SER A 242 -5.80 10.40 27.31
N SER A 243 -5.32 11.51 26.74
CA SER A 243 -4.68 12.56 27.54
C SER A 243 -5.58 13.07 28.67
N ALA A 244 -6.87 13.24 28.38
CA ALA A 244 -7.86 13.70 29.36
C ALA A 244 -8.19 12.63 30.39
N VAL A 245 -8.50 11.41 29.95
CA VAL A 245 -8.90 10.30 30.84
C VAL A 245 -7.74 9.93 31.77
N ILE A 246 -6.56 9.69 31.21
CA ILE A 246 -5.37 9.33 31.99
C ILE A 246 -4.92 10.51 32.86
N GLY A 247 -4.97 11.75 32.35
CA GLY A 247 -4.67 12.94 33.12
C GLY A 247 -5.56 13.10 34.36
N VAL A 248 -6.87 12.90 34.23
CA VAL A 248 -7.81 12.94 35.36
C VAL A 248 -7.53 11.83 36.37
N VAL A 249 -7.27 10.60 35.89
CA VAL A 249 -6.95 9.47 36.77
C VAL A 249 -5.71 9.77 37.61
N LEU A 250 -4.62 10.19 36.97
CA LEU A 250 -3.36 10.51 37.64
C LEU A 250 -3.44 11.77 38.52
N ALA A 251 -4.33 12.72 38.20
CA ALA A 251 -4.56 13.91 39.02
C ALA A 251 -5.48 13.66 40.23
N ARG A 252 -6.28 12.60 40.23
CA ARG A 252 -7.23 12.26 41.31
C ARG A 252 -6.72 11.17 42.24
N MET A 253 -5.80 10.33 41.75
CA MET A 253 -5.18 9.24 42.51
C MET A 253 -3.75 9.66 42.82
N THR A 254 -3.60 10.45 43.88
CA THR A 254 -2.34 11.10 44.27
C THR A 254 -1.96 10.76 45.71
N ILE A 255 -0.65 10.85 45.99
CA ILE A 255 -0.08 10.84 47.34
C ILE A 255 0.69 12.14 47.60
N PRO A 256 0.76 12.61 48.85
CA PRO A 256 1.56 13.77 49.21
C PRO A 256 3.06 13.43 49.16
N LEU A 257 3.83 14.27 48.48
CA LEU A 257 5.29 14.24 48.43
C LEU A 257 5.83 15.64 48.77
N GLY A 258 6.10 15.87 50.06
CA GLY A 258 6.44 17.20 50.56
C GLY A 258 5.26 18.16 50.41
N ASN A 259 5.48 19.30 49.72
CA ASN A 259 4.44 20.30 49.46
C ASN A 259 3.69 20.09 48.13
N THR A 260 3.96 18.99 47.43
CA THR A 260 3.37 18.69 46.12
C THR A 260 2.67 17.34 46.13
N GLU A 261 1.59 17.20 45.38
CA GLU A 261 0.95 15.91 45.14
C GLU A 261 1.52 15.26 43.88
N VAL A 262 1.74 13.94 43.94
CA VAL A 262 2.21 13.14 42.81
C VAL A 262 1.29 11.94 42.59
N PRO A 263 1.12 11.45 41.35
CA PRO A 263 0.25 10.29 41.09
C PRO A 263 0.73 9.05 41.85
N ASP A 264 -0.17 8.35 42.51
CA ASP A 264 0.14 7.14 43.29
C ASP A 264 0.29 5.90 42.39
N LEU A 265 0.77 4.79 42.98
CA LEU A 265 0.98 3.54 42.23
C LEU A 265 -0.33 2.98 41.66
N GLU A 266 -1.43 3.13 42.39
CA GLU A 266 -2.74 2.62 41.96
C GLU A 266 -3.32 3.43 40.80
N GLY A 267 -3.04 4.73 40.74
CA GLY A 267 -3.34 5.60 39.60
C GLY A 267 -2.61 5.14 38.34
N PHE A 268 -1.32 4.77 38.45
CA PHE A 268 -0.60 4.17 37.34
C PHE A 268 -1.19 2.83 36.91
N ARG A 269 -1.48 1.91 37.86
CA ARG A 269 -2.15 0.64 37.53
C ARG A 269 -3.51 0.83 36.86
N THR A 270 -4.30 1.78 37.36
CA THR A 270 -5.59 2.16 36.77
C THR A 270 -5.42 2.67 35.34
N ALA A 271 -4.40 3.49 35.07
CA ALA A 271 -4.08 3.95 33.72
C ALA A 271 -3.68 2.78 32.78
N PHE A 272 -2.87 1.83 33.25
CA PHE A 272 -2.55 0.61 32.52
C PHE A 272 -3.81 -0.24 32.23
N LEU A 273 -4.70 -0.40 33.21
CA LEU A 273 -5.95 -1.16 33.05
C LEU A 273 -6.92 -0.48 32.09
N ILE A 274 -7.02 0.85 32.10
CA ILE A 274 -7.81 1.60 31.10
C ILE A 274 -7.28 1.36 29.70
N ALA A 275 -5.96 1.41 29.51
CA ALA A 275 -5.33 1.14 28.22
C ALA A 275 -5.49 -0.33 27.78
N ALA A 276 -5.41 -1.29 28.70
CA ALA A 276 -5.73 -2.69 28.46
C ALA A 276 -7.19 -2.87 28.03
N GLY A 277 -8.13 -2.23 28.74
CA GLY A 277 -9.56 -2.22 28.42
C GLY A 277 -9.83 -1.64 27.04
N ALA A 278 -9.14 -0.56 26.66
CA ALA A 278 -9.22 -0.01 25.31
C ALA A 278 -8.71 -0.98 24.25
N ALA A 279 -7.57 -1.66 24.48
CA ALA A 279 -7.05 -2.67 23.56
C ALA A 279 -8.01 -3.87 23.42
N LEU A 280 -8.64 -4.32 24.52
CA LEU A 280 -9.65 -5.38 24.52
C LEU A 280 -10.95 -4.96 23.80
N LEU A 281 -11.40 -3.72 24.00
CA LEU A 281 -12.53 -3.15 23.26
C LEU A 281 -12.20 -3.06 21.77
N GLY A 282 -10.99 -2.60 21.43
CA GLY A 282 -10.48 -2.61 20.06
C GLY A 282 -10.47 -4.01 19.46
N LEU A 283 -10.06 -5.02 20.23
CA LEU A 283 -10.07 -6.43 19.80
C LEU A 283 -11.50 -6.94 19.55
N LEU A 284 -12.44 -6.59 20.43
CA LEU A 284 -13.86 -6.91 20.26
C LEU A 284 -14.41 -6.27 18.98
N ILE A 285 -14.19 -4.97 18.78
CA ILE A 285 -14.56 -4.24 17.55
C ILE A 285 -13.93 -4.92 16.33
N ALA A 286 -12.64 -5.27 16.42
CA ALA A 286 -11.90 -5.89 15.35
C ALA A 286 -12.44 -7.28 14.99
N ALA A 287 -12.95 -8.04 15.96
CA ALA A 287 -13.56 -9.34 15.72
C ALA A 287 -14.77 -9.27 14.79
N PHE A 288 -15.52 -8.16 14.84
CA PHE A 288 -16.70 -7.92 13.98
C PHE A 288 -16.37 -7.38 12.59
N LEU A 289 -15.09 -7.15 12.24
CA LEU A 289 -14.74 -6.78 10.87
C LEU A 289 -15.10 -7.92 9.90
N PRO A 290 -15.62 -7.60 8.70
CA PRO A 290 -15.87 -8.60 7.66
C PRO A 290 -14.58 -9.39 7.35
N GLY A 291 -14.68 -10.71 7.33
CA GLY A 291 -13.60 -11.59 6.88
C GLY A 291 -13.47 -11.52 5.36
N ARG A 292 -12.27 -11.73 4.82
CA ARG A 292 -12.04 -11.83 3.38
C ARG A 292 -12.89 -12.98 2.85
N GLU A 293 -13.86 -12.72 1.99
CA GLU A 293 -14.43 -13.78 1.18
C GLU A 293 -13.29 -14.33 0.34
N ARG A 294 -12.80 -15.52 0.71
CA ARG A 294 -12.10 -16.37 -0.25
C ARG A 294 -13.11 -16.55 -1.36
N ALA A 295 -12.91 -15.88 -2.49
CA ALA A 295 -13.52 -16.26 -3.74
C ALA A 295 -13.29 -17.77 -3.86
N LYS A 296 -14.32 -18.56 -3.55
CA LYS A 296 -14.27 -20.01 -3.65
C LYS A 296 -13.96 -20.25 -5.11
N GLY A 297 -12.79 -20.79 -5.40
CA GLY A 297 -12.39 -21.21 -6.74
C GLY A 297 -13.28 -22.35 -7.24
N HIS A 298 -14.54 -22.05 -7.54
CA HIS A 298 -15.52 -23.02 -8.03
C HIS A 298 -15.62 -23.07 -9.54
N HIS A 299 -14.91 -22.24 -10.32
CA HIS A 299 -15.05 -22.24 -11.79
C HIS A 299 -13.76 -22.46 -12.60
N ALA A 300 -12.63 -22.78 -11.97
CA ALA A 300 -11.38 -23.09 -12.71
C ALA A 300 -11.05 -24.60 -12.82
N LYS A 301 -11.88 -25.51 -12.28
CA LYS A 301 -11.68 -26.97 -12.40
C LYS A 301 -12.59 -27.66 -13.44
N GLY A 302 -13.61 -26.96 -13.95
CA GLY A 302 -14.50 -27.51 -14.98
C GLY A 302 -14.01 -27.30 -16.42
N ALA A 303 -13.30 -26.20 -16.68
CA ALA A 303 -12.95 -25.79 -18.05
C ALA A 303 -11.73 -26.54 -18.64
N VAL A 304 -10.87 -27.14 -17.82
CA VAL A 304 -9.67 -27.87 -18.29
C VAL A 304 -9.97 -29.33 -18.62
N ARG A 305 -11.13 -29.86 -18.22
CA ARG A 305 -11.52 -31.26 -18.51
C ARG A 305 -12.34 -31.43 -19.79
N ALA A 306 -12.74 -30.34 -20.44
CA ALA A 306 -13.59 -30.38 -21.64
C ALA A 306 -12.81 -30.27 -22.97
N VAL A 307 -11.48 -30.13 -22.95
CA VAL A 307 -10.64 -30.02 -24.18
C VAL A 307 -9.72 -31.23 -24.38
N SER A 308 -9.77 -32.22 -23.49
CA SER A 308 -8.95 -33.44 -23.59
C SER A 308 -9.81 -34.71 -23.74
N ALA A 309 -10.56 -34.76 -24.82
CA ALA A 309 -11.01 -36.01 -25.45
C ALA A 309 -10.80 -35.81 -26.96
N THR A 310 -9.92 -36.54 -27.66
CA THR A 310 -10.08 -37.95 -28.08
C THR A 310 -8.70 -38.50 -28.57
N PRO A 311 -8.55 -39.74 -29.10
CA PRO A 311 -7.88 -40.85 -28.41
C PRO A 311 -6.56 -41.36 -29.04
N SER A 312 -5.86 -42.20 -28.26
CA SER A 312 -4.92 -43.28 -28.65
C SER A 312 -3.71 -42.94 -29.53
N ASP A 313 -2.50 -43.04 -28.96
CA ASP A 313 -1.67 -44.22 -29.24
C ASP A 313 -0.50 -44.40 -28.26
N ALA A 314 0.01 -45.61 -28.27
CA ALA A 314 0.65 -46.31 -27.16
C ALA A 314 2.13 -46.00 -26.93
N ALA A 315 2.55 -46.41 -25.72
CA ALA A 315 3.86 -46.93 -25.35
C ALA A 315 5.06 -45.97 -25.28
N SER A 316 5.53 -45.68 -24.06
CA SER A 316 6.64 -46.43 -23.45
C SER A 316 7.21 -45.73 -22.20
N ALA A 317 7.60 -46.57 -21.26
CA ALA A 317 8.21 -46.31 -19.97
C ALA A 317 9.31 -45.24 -19.92
N SER A 318 9.39 -44.52 -18.80
CA SER A 318 10.51 -44.65 -17.83
C SER A 318 10.39 -43.63 -16.69
N THR A 319 10.41 -44.14 -15.45
CA THR A 319 10.87 -43.40 -14.26
C THR A 319 12.38 -43.20 -14.41
N PRO A 320 12.96 -42.04 -14.00
CA PRO A 320 13.56 -42.02 -12.66
C PRO A 320 13.61 -40.63 -11.99
N GLY A 321 13.89 -40.65 -10.68
CA GLY A 321 14.90 -39.76 -10.12
C GLY A 321 14.40 -38.54 -9.34
N SER A 322 14.40 -38.67 -8.02
CA SER A 322 14.43 -37.55 -7.07
C SER A 322 15.61 -36.60 -7.34
N ALA A 323 15.35 -35.29 -7.33
CA ALA A 323 16.37 -34.24 -7.25
C ALA A 323 15.82 -33.03 -6.45
N PRO A 324 16.70 -32.21 -5.85
CA PRO A 324 16.46 -31.57 -4.56
C PRO A 324 15.79 -30.18 -4.62
N ALA A 325 15.36 -29.73 -3.44
CA ALA A 325 14.71 -28.45 -3.17
C ALA A 325 15.45 -27.23 -3.74
N ALA A 326 14.68 -26.35 -4.40
CA ALA A 326 15.13 -25.07 -4.93
C ALA A 326 15.39 -24.04 -3.79
N PRO A 327 16.43 -23.20 -3.89
CA PRO A 327 16.65 -22.10 -2.97
C PRO A 327 15.63 -20.96 -3.19
N PRO A 328 15.37 -20.12 -2.17
CA PRO A 328 14.36 -19.07 -2.24
C PRO A 328 14.72 -17.97 -3.24
N ALA A 329 13.71 -17.48 -3.96
CA ALA A 329 13.81 -16.45 -4.98
C ALA A 329 14.38 -15.14 -4.41
N SER A 330 15.51 -14.70 -4.97
CA SER A 330 16.11 -13.39 -4.74
C SER A 330 15.17 -12.28 -5.22
N ALA A 331 14.90 -11.31 -4.35
CA ALA A 331 14.04 -10.16 -4.60
C ALA A 331 14.50 -9.37 -5.83
N SER A 332 13.59 -9.16 -6.77
CA SER A 332 13.76 -8.28 -7.92
C SER A 332 13.79 -6.83 -7.47
N VAL A 333 14.92 -6.16 -7.70
CA VAL A 333 15.05 -4.71 -7.58
C VAL A 333 14.27 -4.05 -8.74
N PRO A 334 13.34 -3.12 -8.49
CA PRO A 334 12.63 -2.43 -9.56
C PRO A 334 13.61 -1.54 -10.35
N VAL A 335 13.73 -1.80 -11.65
CA VAL A 335 14.44 -0.92 -12.60
C VAL A 335 13.56 0.30 -12.87
N PRO A 336 14.06 1.55 -12.74
CA PRO A 336 13.28 2.74 -13.06
C PRO A 336 12.94 2.77 -14.56
N VAL A 337 11.65 2.99 -14.83
CA VAL A 337 11.08 3.13 -16.18
C VAL A 337 11.72 4.32 -16.90
N ALA A 338 12.09 4.12 -18.16
CA ALA A 338 12.68 5.13 -19.04
C ALA A 338 11.85 6.42 -19.09
N VAL A 339 12.52 7.55 -18.85
CA VAL A 339 11.99 8.91 -19.08
C VAL A 339 11.85 9.12 -20.59
N PRO A 340 10.72 9.65 -21.11
CA PRO A 340 10.63 10.01 -22.52
C PRO A 340 11.50 11.24 -22.76
N VAL A 341 12.51 11.13 -23.63
CA VAL A 341 13.31 12.29 -24.07
C VAL A 341 13.05 12.54 -25.54
N ALA A 342 12.75 13.80 -25.80
CA ALA A 342 12.47 14.41 -27.08
C ALA A 342 13.51 14.09 -28.16
N THR A 343 13.01 14.00 -29.39
CA THR A 343 13.75 13.83 -30.63
C THR A 343 14.77 14.95 -30.81
N ALA A 344 16.06 14.63 -30.71
CA ALA A 344 17.14 15.46 -31.23
C ALA A 344 17.95 14.61 -32.20
N VAL A 345 17.79 14.91 -33.49
CA VAL A 345 18.58 14.37 -34.59
C VAL A 345 19.93 15.08 -34.58
N ALA A 346 21.03 14.31 -34.59
CA ALA A 346 22.30 14.76 -35.15
C ALA A 346 23.07 13.57 -35.72
N THR A 347 23.26 13.65 -37.02
CA THR A 347 23.94 12.74 -37.96
C THR A 347 25.46 12.78 -37.84
N GLY A 348 26.10 11.62 -37.94
CA GLY A 348 27.52 11.46 -38.27
C GLY A 348 27.83 9.99 -38.65
N PRO A 349 28.67 9.71 -39.65
CA PRO A 349 28.93 8.36 -40.12
C PRO A 349 29.71 7.53 -39.08
N SER A 350 29.39 6.23 -39.01
CA SER A 350 30.09 5.24 -38.19
C SER A 350 31.59 5.18 -38.56
N PRO A 351 32.52 5.22 -37.58
CA PRO A 351 33.93 4.96 -37.87
C PRO A 351 34.17 3.46 -38.08
N ASP A 352 35.00 3.14 -39.07
CA ASP A 352 35.49 1.80 -39.41
C ASP A 352 36.05 1.05 -38.19
N PHE A 353 35.67 -0.23 -38.08
CA PHE A 353 35.92 -1.11 -36.93
C PHE A 353 37.37 -1.65 -36.82
N THR A 354 38.34 -1.05 -37.51
CA THR A 354 39.70 -1.60 -37.65
C THR A 354 40.82 -0.74 -37.06
N ARG A 355 40.54 0.16 -36.10
CA ARG A 355 41.64 0.89 -35.42
C ARG A 355 41.42 1.12 -33.92
N ALA A 356 42.33 0.50 -33.15
CA ALA A 356 42.71 0.79 -31.77
C ALA A 356 41.57 0.80 -30.73
N VAL A 357 41.36 -0.36 -30.09
CA VAL A 357 40.78 -0.44 -28.75
C VAL A 357 41.67 0.39 -27.82
N ALA A 358 41.31 1.66 -27.64
CA ALA A 358 41.99 2.53 -26.69
C ALA A 358 41.82 1.91 -25.29
N GLU A 359 42.91 1.84 -24.53
CA GLU A 359 42.91 1.40 -23.13
C GLU A 359 41.81 2.15 -22.37
N GLY A 360 40.89 1.40 -21.74
CA GLY A 360 39.76 1.97 -21.01
C GLY A 360 38.47 2.20 -21.83
N SER A 361 38.27 1.53 -22.95
CA SER A 361 36.94 1.50 -23.63
C SER A 361 36.14 0.25 -23.25
N VAL A 362 34.85 0.41 -22.97
CA VAL A 362 33.89 -0.70 -22.77
C VAL A 362 33.22 -1.00 -24.09
N HIS A 363 33.14 -2.26 -24.46
CA HIS A 363 32.56 -2.71 -25.72
C HIS A 363 31.79 -4.02 -25.54
N GLY A 364 30.96 -4.40 -26.50
CA GLY A 364 30.20 -5.64 -26.43
C GLY A 364 29.18 -5.77 -27.55
N LEU A 365 28.39 -6.85 -27.50
CA LEU A 365 27.30 -7.12 -28.42
C LEU A 365 25.94 -7.02 -27.71
N VAL A 366 24.94 -6.47 -28.39
CA VAL A 366 23.53 -6.59 -28.01
C VAL A 366 22.90 -7.72 -28.79
N LEU A 367 22.44 -8.74 -28.07
CA LEU A 367 21.92 -9.98 -28.64
C LEU A 367 20.45 -10.18 -28.22
N GLY A 368 19.63 -10.70 -29.12
CA GLY A 368 18.21 -10.99 -28.94
C GLY A 368 17.96 -12.47 -28.69
N GLY A 369 16.72 -12.91 -28.95
CA GLY A 369 16.38 -14.34 -28.93
C GLY A 369 17.24 -15.14 -29.91
N GLY A 370 17.79 -16.28 -29.47
CA GLY A 370 18.65 -17.12 -30.30
C GLY A 370 20.05 -16.55 -30.58
N ASP A 371 20.54 -15.60 -29.76
CA ASP A 371 21.83 -14.91 -29.93
C ASP A 371 21.95 -14.12 -31.26
N ALA A 372 20.82 -13.75 -31.88
CA ALA A 372 20.82 -12.86 -33.05
C ALA A 372 21.17 -11.41 -32.66
N PRO A 373 21.99 -10.68 -33.44
CA PRO A 373 22.34 -9.29 -33.13
C PRO A 373 21.14 -8.35 -33.23
N VAL A 374 21.01 -7.41 -32.28
CA VAL A 374 19.92 -6.43 -32.23
C VAL A 374 20.43 -5.06 -32.66
N ALA A 375 20.32 -4.77 -33.96
CA ALA A 375 20.69 -3.49 -34.54
C ALA A 375 19.84 -2.34 -33.98
N GLY A 376 20.46 -1.18 -33.75
CA GLY A 376 19.76 0.02 -33.26
C GLY A 376 19.39 -0.03 -31.78
N ALA A 377 19.78 -1.07 -31.04
CA ALA A 377 19.58 -1.14 -29.60
C ALA A 377 20.37 -0.03 -28.90
N VAL A 378 19.73 0.65 -27.95
CA VAL A 378 20.37 1.70 -27.15
C VAL A 378 21.00 1.06 -25.91
N VAL A 379 22.29 1.29 -25.71
CA VAL A 379 23.03 0.88 -24.52
C VAL A 379 23.44 2.10 -23.72
N THR A 380 23.05 2.14 -22.45
CA THR A 380 23.27 3.27 -21.55
C THR A 380 24.09 2.83 -20.34
N LEU A 381 25.14 3.57 -20.01
CA LEU A 381 25.96 3.36 -18.82
C LEU A 381 25.52 4.34 -17.72
N LEU A 382 25.24 3.82 -16.53
CA LEU A 382 24.77 4.55 -15.35
C LEU A 382 25.78 4.41 -14.20
N ASP A 383 25.92 5.45 -13.38
CA ASP A 383 26.60 5.35 -12.08
C ASP A 383 25.71 4.70 -11.00
N HIS A 384 26.28 4.46 -9.81
CA HIS A 384 25.56 3.92 -8.66
C HIS A 384 24.42 4.82 -8.14
N GLY A 385 24.37 6.09 -8.55
CA GLY A 385 23.29 7.04 -8.26
C GLY A 385 22.19 7.07 -9.33
N GLY A 386 22.30 6.25 -10.39
CA GLY A 386 21.36 6.23 -11.51
C GLY A 386 21.54 7.36 -12.52
N ARG A 387 22.63 8.13 -12.44
CA ARG A 387 22.95 9.18 -13.41
C ARG A 387 23.59 8.57 -14.65
N GLN A 388 23.11 8.99 -15.82
CA GLN A 388 23.65 8.57 -17.12
C GLN A 388 25.04 9.15 -17.35
N LEU A 389 26.03 8.27 -17.52
CA LEU A 389 27.42 8.61 -17.80
C LEU A 389 27.74 8.54 -19.30
N ALA A 390 27.19 7.57 -20.01
CA ALA A 390 27.40 7.39 -21.44
C ALA A 390 26.20 6.68 -22.10
N ARG A 391 26.04 6.87 -23.41
CA ARG A 391 25.01 6.21 -24.22
C ARG A 391 25.56 5.93 -25.62
N ALA A 392 25.35 4.72 -26.11
CA ALA A 392 25.72 4.27 -27.44
C ALA A 392 24.54 3.56 -28.11
N THR A 393 24.53 3.54 -29.43
CA THR A 393 23.56 2.77 -30.23
C THR A 393 24.30 1.61 -30.88
N ALA A 394 23.76 0.40 -30.77
CA ALA A 394 24.33 -0.79 -31.35
C ALA A 394 24.29 -0.73 -32.88
N ALA A 395 25.41 -1.09 -33.52
CA ALA A 395 25.56 -1.15 -34.96
C ALA A 395 24.76 -2.33 -35.56
N ALA A 396 24.81 -2.49 -36.89
CA ALA A 396 24.05 -3.51 -37.61
C ALA A 396 24.40 -4.95 -37.18
N ASP A 397 25.63 -5.17 -36.72
CA ASP A 397 26.13 -6.43 -36.16
C ASP A 397 25.87 -6.57 -34.65
N GLY A 398 25.11 -5.64 -34.05
CA GLY A 398 24.82 -5.60 -32.62
C GLY A 398 25.95 -5.02 -31.76
N SER A 399 27.07 -4.60 -32.36
CA SER A 399 28.22 -4.10 -31.60
C SER A 399 28.00 -2.69 -31.05
N TYR A 400 28.49 -2.45 -29.84
CA TYR A 400 28.51 -1.11 -29.24
C TYR A 400 29.85 -0.87 -28.51
N ALA A 401 30.24 0.40 -28.39
CA ALA A 401 31.38 0.81 -27.58
C ALA A 401 31.20 2.22 -27.00
N PHE A 402 31.79 2.47 -25.82
CA PHE A 402 31.92 3.80 -25.23
C PHE A 402 33.22 3.92 -24.43
N ARG A 403 33.69 5.17 -24.24
CA ARG A 403 34.85 5.46 -23.41
C ARG A 403 34.46 5.27 -21.94
N ALA A 404 35.23 4.48 -21.17
CA ALA A 404 34.95 4.29 -19.76
C ALA A 404 35.26 5.58 -18.97
N PRO A 405 34.38 5.99 -18.05
CA PRO A 405 34.61 7.18 -17.22
C PRO A 405 35.64 7.00 -16.10
N GLY A 406 36.13 5.77 -15.85
CA GLY A 406 37.12 5.45 -14.82
C GLY A 406 36.90 4.05 -14.21
N HIS A 407 37.71 3.67 -13.23
CA HIS A 407 37.53 2.41 -12.47
C HIS A 407 36.30 2.50 -11.56
N GLY A 408 35.58 1.39 -11.38
CA GLY A 408 34.36 1.36 -10.56
C GLY A 408 33.31 0.36 -11.01
N SER A 409 32.22 0.28 -10.25
CA SER A 409 31.03 -0.50 -10.61
C SER A 409 29.99 0.42 -11.24
N TYR A 410 29.49 0.00 -12.39
CA TYR A 410 28.53 0.73 -13.22
C TYR A 410 27.37 -0.17 -13.59
N LEU A 411 26.24 0.43 -13.95
CA LEU A 411 25.06 -0.30 -14.41
C LEU A 411 24.86 -0.05 -15.90
N LEU A 412 24.83 -1.13 -16.67
CA LEU A 412 24.68 -1.11 -18.11
C LEU A 412 23.26 -1.51 -18.49
N VAL A 413 22.51 -0.63 -19.14
CA VAL A 413 21.13 -0.88 -19.57
C VAL A 413 21.06 -0.94 -21.09
N GLY A 414 20.71 -2.10 -21.63
CA GLY A 414 20.32 -2.23 -23.04
C GLY A 414 18.81 -2.15 -23.20
N SER A 415 18.35 -1.44 -24.22
CA SER A 415 16.94 -1.33 -24.59
C SER A 415 16.80 -1.28 -26.10
N ALA A 416 15.83 -2.02 -26.66
CA ALA A 416 15.50 -1.98 -28.08
C ALA A 416 13.97 -2.08 -28.25
N PRO A 417 13.39 -1.51 -29.31
CA PRO A 417 11.98 -1.73 -29.64
C PRO A 417 11.65 -3.23 -29.73
N GLY A 418 10.48 -3.62 -29.20
CA GLY A 418 10.05 -5.02 -29.17
C GLY A 418 10.85 -5.93 -28.23
N HIS A 419 11.72 -5.37 -27.37
CA HIS A 419 12.51 -6.11 -26.40
C HIS A 419 12.42 -5.49 -25.00
N ARG A 420 12.41 -6.35 -23.97
CA ARG A 420 12.49 -5.89 -22.57
C ARG A 420 13.86 -5.27 -22.28
N PRO A 421 13.93 -4.10 -21.63
CA PRO A 421 15.19 -3.51 -21.22
C PRO A 421 15.88 -4.40 -20.17
N LYS A 422 17.21 -4.55 -20.29
CA LYS A 422 18.02 -5.37 -19.38
C LYS A 422 19.14 -4.55 -18.77
N ALA A 423 19.22 -4.60 -17.45
CA ALA A 423 20.31 -4.05 -16.66
C ALA A 423 21.34 -5.14 -16.30
N THR A 424 22.61 -4.87 -16.55
CA THR A 424 23.75 -5.73 -16.18
C THR A 424 24.78 -4.90 -15.41
N THR A 425 25.26 -5.40 -14.28
CA THR A 425 26.34 -4.74 -13.53
C THR A 425 27.68 -4.97 -14.22
N LEU A 426 28.43 -3.90 -14.47
CA LEU A 426 29.76 -3.91 -15.05
C LEU A 426 30.78 -3.40 -14.03
N THR A 427 31.84 -4.16 -13.76
CA THR A 427 32.92 -3.74 -12.86
C THR A 427 34.20 -3.54 -13.66
N LEU A 428 34.71 -2.31 -13.68
CA LEU A 428 35.96 -1.97 -14.36
C LEU A 428 37.12 -1.95 -13.34
N PRO A 429 38.14 -2.83 -13.51
CA PRO A 429 39.25 -2.92 -12.57
C PRO A 429 40.14 -1.66 -12.58
N GLY A 430 40.70 -1.29 -11.43
CA GLY A 430 41.66 -0.20 -11.31
C GLY A 430 43.06 -0.58 -11.82
N HIS A 431 43.77 0.38 -12.43
CA HIS A 431 45.18 0.20 -12.80
C HIS A 431 46.00 -0.13 -11.54
N GLY A 432 46.64 -1.30 -11.49
CA GLY A 432 47.70 -1.59 -10.52
C GLY A 432 47.61 -2.88 -9.70
N ARG A 433 46.66 -3.79 -9.92
CA ARG A 433 46.75 -5.15 -9.37
C ARG A 433 46.83 -6.19 -10.49
N PRO A 434 47.96 -6.89 -10.67
CA PRO A 434 47.99 -8.06 -11.55
C PRO A 434 47.01 -9.09 -10.98
N ALA A 435 46.13 -9.61 -11.83
CA ALA A 435 45.27 -10.73 -11.51
C ALA A 435 46.15 -11.89 -11.03
N ARG A 436 46.08 -12.22 -9.73
CA ARG A 436 46.59 -13.51 -9.26
C ARG A 436 45.64 -14.58 -9.79
N HIS A 437 46.24 -15.58 -10.44
CA HIS A 437 45.65 -16.72 -11.17
C HIS A 437 45.51 -16.51 -12.69
N PRO A 438 46.49 -17.00 -13.48
CA PRO A 438 46.24 -17.34 -14.86
C PRO A 438 45.43 -18.64 -14.86
N HIS A 439 44.12 -18.56 -15.13
CA HIS A 439 43.40 -19.70 -15.65
C HIS A 439 43.47 -19.63 -17.17
N GLU A 440 44.13 -20.63 -17.75
CA GLU A 440 44.03 -21.00 -19.16
C GLU A 440 42.55 -21.13 -19.51
N ASP A 441 42.03 -20.18 -20.30
CA ASP A 441 40.92 -20.33 -21.26
C ASP A 441 40.75 -18.99 -22.00
N GLY A 442 40.58 -19.04 -23.32
CA GLY A 442 40.69 -17.94 -24.28
C GLY A 442 40.08 -16.60 -23.84
N HIS A 443 40.93 -15.56 -23.80
CA HIS A 443 40.67 -14.25 -23.21
C HIS A 443 39.47 -13.48 -23.77
N ALA A 444 38.40 -13.38 -22.98
CA ALA A 444 37.48 -12.24 -23.02
C ALA A 444 38.21 -11.00 -22.50
N SER A 445 38.30 -9.93 -23.29
CA SER A 445 38.86 -8.66 -22.82
C SER A 445 38.11 -8.19 -21.57
N PRO A 446 38.79 -7.68 -20.52
CA PRO A 446 38.17 -7.28 -19.25
C PRO A 446 37.13 -6.15 -19.40
N ASN A 447 37.07 -5.51 -20.57
CA ASN A 447 36.13 -4.46 -20.89
C ASN A 447 35.02 -4.91 -21.88
N ARG A 448 34.87 -6.22 -22.13
CA ARG A 448 33.83 -6.78 -22.99
C ARG A 448 32.61 -7.20 -22.16
N CYS A 449 31.42 -6.68 -22.48
CA CYS A 449 30.16 -7.04 -21.80
C CYS A 449 29.04 -7.22 -22.82
N ASP A 450 28.44 -8.40 -22.92
CA ASP A 450 27.33 -8.61 -23.85
C ASP A 450 25.97 -8.40 -23.17
N VAL A 451 25.05 -7.71 -23.85
CA VAL A 451 23.71 -7.42 -23.36
C VAL A 451 22.69 -8.28 -24.11
N ARG A 452 22.16 -9.30 -23.44
CA ARG A 452 21.11 -10.17 -23.99
C ARG A 452 19.71 -9.67 -23.69
N LEU A 453 19.03 -9.09 -24.68
CA LEU A 453 17.65 -8.64 -24.63
C LEU A 453 16.68 -9.80 -24.91
N ARG A 454 15.53 -9.79 -24.23
CA ARG A 454 14.45 -10.77 -24.47
C ARG A 454 13.31 -10.09 -25.25
N PRO A 455 12.66 -10.79 -26.19
CA PRO A 455 11.49 -10.24 -26.88
C PRO A 455 10.38 -9.89 -25.87
N SER A 456 9.71 -8.77 -26.10
CA SER A 456 8.54 -8.35 -25.32
C SER A 456 7.26 -8.64 -26.10
N ALA A 457 6.36 -9.45 -25.56
CA ALA A 457 5.00 -9.55 -26.07
C ALA A 457 4.16 -8.35 -25.60
N ALA A 458 3.11 -8.01 -26.35
CA ALA A 458 2.18 -6.96 -25.95
C ALA A 458 0.74 -7.37 -26.26
N ILE A 459 -0.17 -7.11 -25.32
CA ILE A 459 -1.61 -7.27 -25.50
C ILE A 459 -2.21 -5.89 -25.71
N ARG A 460 -3.11 -5.73 -26.68
CA ARG A 460 -3.95 -4.55 -26.83
C ARG A 460 -5.41 -4.96 -26.99
N GLY A 461 -6.33 -4.10 -26.64
CA GLY A 461 -7.75 -4.38 -26.84
C GLY A 461 -8.64 -3.23 -26.42
N ALA A 462 -9.93 -3.37 -26.64
CA ALA A 462 -10.95 -2.44 -26.17
C ALA A 462 -11.98 -3.16 -25.29
N VAL A 463 -12.44 -2.46 -24.27
CA VAL A 463 -13.56 -2.89 -23.42
C VAL A 463 -14.83 -2.23 -23.92
N ARG A 464 -15.84 -3.03 -24.20
CA ARG A 464 -17.14 -2.55 -24.72
C ARG A 464 -18.30 -3.10 -23.89
N ALA A 465 -19.34 -2.28 -23.74
CA ALA A 465 -20.63 -2.70 -23.20
C ALA A 465 -21.46 -3.46 -24.26
N ARG A 466 -22.56 -4.12 -23.85
CA ARG A 466 -23.54 -4.70 -24.79
C ARG A 466 -24.16 -3.57 -25.62
N GLY A 467 -24.05 -3.65 -26.95
CA GLY A 467 -24.39 -2.55 -27.87
C GLY A 467 -23.17 -1.83 -28.48
N GLY A 468 -21.95 -2.26 -28.18
CA GLY A 468 -20.73 -1.83 -28.88
C GLY A 468 -20.12 -0.51 -28.39
N ARG A 469 -20.76 0.15 -27.41
CA ARG A 469 -20.24 1.38 -26.78
C ARG A 469 -18.95 1.09 -26.00
N PRO A 470 -17.86 1.85 -26.22
CA PRO A 470 -16.62 1.70 -25.45
C PRO A 470 -16.86 2.06 -23.98
N LEU A 471 -16.22 1.32 -23.07
CA LEU A 471 -16.34 1.53 -21.63
C LEU A 471 -15.03 2.13 -21.09
N ALA A 472 -15.10 3.40 -20.72
CA ALA A 472 -14.05 4.08 -19.99
C ALA A 472 -14.03 3.63 -18.52
N ASP A 473 -12.91 3.85 -17.84
CA ASP A 473 -12.74 3.59 -16.41
C ASP A 473 -12.90 2.12 -15.96
N ALA A 474 -12.88 1.18 -16.92
CA ALA A 474 -12.88 -0.25 -16.63
C ALA A 474 -11.49 -0.67 -16.15
N ARG A 475 -11.42 -1.32 -14.98
CA ARG A 475 -10.16 -1.82 -14.45
C ARG A 475 -9.82 -3.15 -15.09
N ILE A 476 -8.72 -3.21 -15.83
CA ILE A 476 -8.23 -4.42 -16.49
C ILE A 476 -6.98 -4.91 -15.76
N SER A 477 -7.05 -6.10 -15.18
CA SER A 477 -5.94 -6.77 -14.51
C SER A 477 -5.46 -7.95 -15.36
N LEU A 478 -4.16 -8.02 -15.57
CA LEU A 478 -3.50 -9.13 -16.24
C LEU A 478 -2.90 -10.06 -15.19
N LEU A 479 -3.29 -11.33 -15.22
CA LEU A 479 -2.81 -12.36 -14.31
C LEU A 479 -1.91 -13.34 -15.07
N ASP A 480 -0.86 -13.85 -14.42
CA ASP A 480 -0.03 -14.93 -14.96
C ASP A 480 -0.70 -16.30 -14.79
N GLY A 481 -0.07 -17.36 -15.32
CA GLY A 481 -0.54 -18.74 -15.20
C GLY A 481 -0.65 -19.28 -13.76
N SER A 482 -0.11 -18.57 -12.76
CA SER A 482 -0.28 -18.88 -11.33
C SER A 482 -1.48 -18.18 -10.68
N GLY A 483 -2.16 -17.29 -11.43
CA GLY A 483 -3.24 -16.44 -10.94
C GLY A 483 -2.76 -15.20 -10.19
N SER A 484 -1.47 -14.88 -10.25
CA SER A 484 -0.90 -13.68 -9.63
C SER A 484 -1.06 -12.47 -10.55
N VAL A 485 -1.34 -11.30 -9.99
CA VAL A 485 -1.53 -10.07 -10.79
C VAL A 485 -0.17 -9.55 -11.25
N VAL A 486 0.05 -9.58 -12.56
CA VAL A 486 1.28 -9.09 -13.23
C VAL A 486 1.21 -7.59 -13.44
N SER A 487 0.06 -7.08 -13.87
CA SER A 487 -0.15 -5.65 -14.15
C SER A 487 -1.63 -5.29 -14.08
N THR A 488 -1.95 -4.01 -13.88
CA THR A 488 -3.32 -3.48 -13.91
C THR A 488 -3.35 -2.14 -14.62
N ARG A 489 -4.36 -1.95 -15.47
CA ARG A 489 -4.61 -0.72 -16.24
C ARG A 489 -6.08 -0.30 -16.11
N ILE A 490 -6.35 0.97 -16.36
CA ILE A 490 -7.71 1.52 -16.49
C ILE A 490 -7.91 1.91 -17.96
N THR A 491 -9.05 1.58 -18.55
CA THR A 491 -9.35 1.92 -19.96
C THR A 491 -9.51 3.43 -20.18
N GLY A 492 -9.10 3.89 -21.36
CA GLY A 492 -9.30 5.27 -21.81
C GLY A 492 -10.75 5.57 -22.24
N PRO A 493 -11.05 6.81 -22.69
CA PRO A 493 -12.38 7.22 -23.17
C PRO A 493 -12.90 6.41 -24.36
N ASP A 494 -11.99 5.83 -25.13
CA ASP A 494 -12.20 4.93 -26.26
C ASP A 494 -12.33 3.46 -25.86
N GLY A 495 -12.29 3.17 -24.55
CA GLY A 495 -12.32 1.81 -24.00
C GLY A 495 -11.01 1.04 -24.18
N ALA A 496 -9.95 1.66 -24.71
CA ALA A 496 -8.72 0.96 -25.06
C ALA A 496 -7.85 0.63 -23.84
N TYR A 497 -7.21 -0.54 -23.87
CA TYR A 497 -6.17 -0.96 -22.93
C TYR A 497 -4.99 -1.60 -23.67
N ALA A 498 -3.80 -1.55 -23.07
CA ALA A 498 -2.59 -2.16 -23.60
C ALA A 498 -1.67 -2.66 -22.47
N PHE A 499 -1.11 -3.85 -22.58
CA PHE A 499 -0.02 -4.32 -21.75
C PHE A 499 1.19 -4.51 -22.63
N THR A 500 2.28 -3.80 -22.34
CA THR A 500 3.56 -3.96 -23.04
C THR A 500 4.52 -4.75 -22.17
N ASP A 501 5.64 -5.17 -22.76
CA ASP A 501 6.72 -5.80 -22.00
C ASP A 501 6.31 -7.10 -21.32
N LEU A 502 5.48 -7.94 -21.93
CA LEU A 502 5.06 -9.24 -21.37
C LEU A 502 6.05 -10.35 -21.73
N ALA A 503 6.22 -11.31 -20.83
CA ALA A 503 6.96 -12.54 -21.12
C ALA A 503 6.06 -13.51 -21.91
N GLU A 504 6.64 -14.43 -22.68
CA GLU A 504 5.86 -15.53 -23.26
C GLU A 504 5.22 -16.38 -22.16
N GLY A 505 3.96 -16.78 -22.34
CA GLY A 505 3.23 -17.57 -21.36
C GLY A 505 1.72 -17.42 -21.41
N ALA A 506 1.05 -18.21 -20.57
CA ALA A 506 -0.39 -18.12 -20.38
C ALA A 506 -0.73 -16.97 -19.42
N TYR A 507 -1.65 -16.11 -19.84
CA TYR A 507 -2.18 -15.02 -19.06
C TYR A 507 -3.70 -15.09 -19.00
N THR A 508 -4.29 -14.51 -17.96
CA THR A 508 -5.73 -14.27 -17.86
C THR A 508 -5.98 -12.78 -17.75
N VAL A 509 -6.80 -12.24 -18.65
CA VAL A 509 -7.25 -10.84 -18.56
C VAL A 509 -8.57 -10.83 -17.78
N VAL A 510 -8.63 -9.98 -16.76
CA VAL A 510 -9.80 -9.82 -15.87
C VAL A 510 -10.22 -8.38 -15.85
N ALA A 511 -11.49 -8.11 -16.17
CA ALA A 511 -12.09 -6.81 -15.96
C ALA A 511 -12.79 -6.74 -14.59
N GLY A 512 -12.48 -5.72 -13.79
CA GLY A 512 -13.06 -5.44 -12.48
C GLY A 512 -13.80 -4.10 -12.46
N GLY A 513 -14.81 -3.99 -11.58
CA GLY A 513 -15.74 -2.85 -11.50
C GLY A 513 -17.17 -3.18 -11.98
N TYR A 514 -17.35 -4.33 -12.62
CA TYR A 514 -18.62 -4.89 -13.09
C TYR A 514 -18.58 -6.43 -12.95
N ALA A 515 -19.67 -7.15 -13.23
CA ALA A 515 -19.70 -8.62 -13.16
C ALA A 515 -18.47 -9.22 -13.88
N PRO A 516 -17.63 -10.03 -13.20
CA PRO A 516 -16.28 -10.34 -13.69
C PRO A 516 -16.34 -11.18 -14.96
N VAL A 517 -15.72 -10.66 -16.02
CA VAL A 517 -15.46 -11.39 -17.27
C VAL A 517 -13.97 -11.75 -17.30
N THR A 518 -13.69 -13.04 -17.43
CA THR A 518 -12.33 -13.59 -17.50
C THR A 518 -12.12 -14.21 -18.87
N SER A 519 -11.02 -13.86 -19.54
CA SER A 519 -10.61 -14.50 -20.78
C SER A 519 -9.18 -15.02 -20.66
N PRO A 520 -8.94 -16.33 -20.88
CA PRO A 520 -7.59 -16.85 -21.00
C PRO A 520 -6.98 -16.40 -22.34
N LEU A 521 -5.68 -16.14 -22.34
CA LEU A 521 -4.90 -15.79 -23.52
C LEU A 521 -3.53 -16.47 -23.42
N THR A 522 -3.02 -17.01 -24.52
CA THR A 522 -1.66 -17.57 -24.59
C THR A 522 -0.84 -16.69 -25.52
N LEU A 523 0.18 -16.03 -24.99
CA LEU A 523 1.08 -15.21 -25.79
C LEU A 523 2.21 -16.07 -26.33
N HIS A 524 2.43 -16.01 -27.64
CA HIS A 524 3.59 -16.55 -28.33
C HIS A 524 4.50 -15.41 -28.82
N GLY A 525 5.80 -15.66 -28.93
CA GLY A 525 6.81 -14.62 -29.16
C GLY A 525 6.54 -13.66 -30.34
N THR A 526 6.90 -12.39 -30.15
CA THR A 526 6.77 -11.21 -31.05
C THR A 526 5.37 -10.73 -31.41
N ASP A 527 4.30 -11.41 -31.03
CA ASP A 527 2.95 -11.03 -31.46
C ASP A 527 2.32 -9.88 -30.64
N LEU A 528 1.62 -9.00 -31.36
CA LEU A 528 0.70 -8.01 -30.83
C LEU A 528 -0.70 -8.63 -30.83
N ASP A 529 -1.13 -9.17 -29.69
CA ASP A 529 -2.43 -9.82 -29.62
C ASP A 529 -3.53 -8.78 -29.37
N HIS A 530 -4.51 -8.70 -30.29
CA HIS A 530 -5.65 -7.78 -30.18
C HIS A 530 -6.85 -8.52 -29.58
N HIS A 531 -7.19 -8.21 -28.32
CA HIS A 531 -8.19 -8.92 -27.55
C HIS A 531 -9.26 -8.01 -26.95
N ASP A 532 -10.44 -8.00 -27.53
CA ASP A 532 -11.57 -7.19 -27.05
C ASP A 532 -12.35 -7.89 -25.94
N LEU A 533 -12.76 -7.13 -24.92
CA LEU A 533 -13.56 -7.63 -23.80
C LEU A 533 -14.97 -7.04 -23.85
N HIS A 534 -15.97 -7.90 -23.81
CA HIS A 534 -17.38 -7.52 -23.71
C HIS A 534 -17.93 -7.78 -22.31
N LEU A 535 -18.41 -6.74 -21.63
CA LEU A 535 -18.96 -6.85 -20.27
C LEU A 535 -20.49 -6.97 -20.31
N ARG A 536 -21.04 -7.81 -19.41
CA ARG A 536 -22.50 -7.92 -19.18
C ARG A 536 -22.91 -6.91 -18.10
N HIS A 537 -23.95 -6.13 -18.40
CA HIS A 537 -24.56 -5.18 -17.47
C HIS A 537 -25.84 -5.79 -16.91
N GLU A 538 -26.09 -5.65 -15.60
CA GLU A 538 -27.28 -6.18 -14.92
C GLU A 538 -28.28 -5.10 -14.46
N HIS A 539 -28.11 -3.83 -14.87
CA HIS A 539 -29.12 -2.80 -14.64
C HIS A 539 -29.97 -2.58 -15.91
N GLU A 540 -30.90 -3.50 -16.14
CA GLU A 540 -32.04 -3.30 -17.06
C GLU A 540 -33.20 -4.27 -16.70
N HIS A 541 -33.56 -4.33 -15.42
CA HIS A 541 -34.80 -4.95 -14.97
C HIS A 541 -35.47 -4.06 -13.92
N GLU A 542 -36.01 -2.91 -14.35
CA GLU A 542 -37.06 -2.25 -13.56
C GLU A 542 -38.00 -1.31 -14.35
N HIS A 543 -37.79 -1.09 -15.65
CA HIS A 543 -38.71 -0.24 -16.44
C HIS A 543 -39.66 -0.96 -17.41
N GLU A 544 -39.54 -2.28 -17.58
CA GLU A 544 -40.43 -3.01 -18.52
C GLU A 544 -41.61 -3.74 -17.84
N HIS A 545 -41.56 -3.94 -16.51
CA HIS A 545 -42.68 -4.55 -15.77
C HIS A 545 -43.80 -3.58 -15.39
N ALA A 546 -43.63 -2.26 -15.58
CA ALA A 546 -44.65 -1.26 -15.28
C ALA A 546 -45.57 -0.91 -16.47
N HIS A 547 -45.33 -1.45 -17.68
CA HIS A 547 -46.20 -1.25 -18.85
C HIS A 547 -46.87 -2.52 -19.38
N GLY A 548 -46.45 -3.71 -18.93
CA GLY A 548 -47.12 -4.97 -19.29
C GLY A 548 -48.40 -5.26 -18.50
N HIS A 549 -48.57 -4.70 -17.29
CA HIS A 549 -49.72 -5.01 -16.43
C HIS A 549 -50.92 -4.06 -16.55
N ALA A 550 -50.83 -3.02 -17.39
CA ALA A 550 -51.96 -2.13 -17.66
C ALA A 550 -52.82 -2.58 -18.86
N HIS A 551 -52.34 -3.50 -19.72
CA HIS A 551 -53.07 -3.92 -20.92
C HIS A 551 -53.83 -5.25 -20.80
N GLU A 552 -53.66 -6.00 -19.71
CA GLU A 552 -54.34 -7.29 -19.48
C GLU A 552 -55.57 -7.21 -18.55
N ARG A 553 -55.97 -6.01 -18.08
CA ARG A 553 -57.18 -5.83 -17.26
C ARG A 553 -58.38 -5.21 -18.00
N GLU A 554 -58.33 -5.08 -19.32
CA GLU A 554 -59.42 -4.52 -20.13
C GLU A 554 -60.06 -5.51 -21.14
N HIS A 555 -59.71 -6.79 -21.12
CA HIS A 555 -60.29 -7.81 -22.02
C HIS A 555 -60.94 -9.03 -21.34
N GLY A 556 -61.17 -8.97 -20.03
CA GLY A 556 -61.70 -10.10 -19.25
C GLY A 556 -63.12 -9.94 -18.69
N SER A 557 -63.94 -9.00 -19.19
CA SER A 557 -65.24 -8.68 -18.58
C SER A 557 -66.45 -8.68 -19.53
N ASP A 558 -66.43 -9.50 -20.60
CA ASP A 558 -67.57 -9.54 -21.54
C ASP A 558 -68.01 -10.94 -22.05
N GLN A 559 -67.78 -12.01 -21.27
CA GLN A 559 -68.34 -13.33 -21.59
C GLN A 559 -68.78 -14.13 -20.35
N ILE A 560 -69.83 -13.67 -19.66
CA ILE A 560 -70.76 -14.57 -18.94
C ILE A 560 -72.18 -13.96 -19.00
N SER A 561 -72.96 -14.35 -20.00
CA SER A 561 -74.43 -14.32 -19.95
C SER A 561 -74.98 -15.37 -20.92
N GLY A 562 -75.54 -16.46 -20.39
CA GLY A 562 -76.34 -17.41 -21.16
C GLY A 562 -76.24 -18.85 -20.70
N ALA A 563 -77.36 -19.33 -20.13
CA ALA A 563 -77.75 -20.71 -19.77
C ALA A 563 -77.61 -21.08 -18.29
#